data_AF-A0A977L1P4-F1
#
_entry.id   AF-A0A977L1P4-F1
#
_cell.length_a   1.000
_cell.length_b   1.000
_cell.length_c   1.000
_cell.angle_alpha   90.00
_cell.angle_beta   90.00
_cell.angle_gamma   90.00
#
_symmetry.space_group_name_H-M   'P 1'
#
loop_
_entity.id
_entity.type
_entity.pdbx_description
1 polymer ?
#
loop_
_entity_poly.entity_id
_entity_poly.type
_entity_poly.pdbx_seq_one_letter_code
_entity_poly.pdbx_strand_id
1 'polypeptide(L)'
;MKKVLYLFGELNDDDLDWIVTQGAIERIPAGSVLIREGEPSSFLYIIFEGSVIVSVNVLGSSKEVASLGSGEVLGEMSFIDGYPPSATIETLEDSVVLSLSRLALTERLHQDIGFASRFYRAIALFLSSRLRVTLTELNLGQDSVSPDLELSPVLLEEIPLAQARFDWLLRRAQNAIHASQSS
;
A
#
# COMPACT_ATOMS: atom_id res chain seq x y z
N MET A 1 8.26 10.26 3.19
CA MET A 1 8.67 9.45 2.02
C MET A 1 7.54 8.50 1.67
N LYS A 2 7.36 8.14 0.38
CA LYS A 2 6.34 7.16 -0.03
C LYS A 2 6.70 5.78 0.52
N LYS A 3 5.85 5.18 1.35
CA LYS A 3 6.15 3.91 2.04
C LYS A 3 6.22 2.72 1.08
N VAL A 4 5.54 2.79 -0.06
CA VAL A 4 5.60 1.79 -1.12
C VAL A 4 6.99 1.66 -1.74
N LEU A 5 7.90 2.61 -1.51
CA LEU A 5 9.30 2.47 -1.94
C LEU A 5 9.97 1.28 -1.22
N TYR A 6 9.56 0.97 0.01
CA TYR A 6 9.98 -0.26 0.69
C TYR A 6 9.41 -1.52 0.00
N LEU A 7 8.25 -1.41 -0.65
CA LEU A 7 7.68 -2.50 -1.45
C LEU A 7 8.48 -2.71 -2.75
N PHE A 8 8.70 -1.64 -3.51
CA PHE A 8 9.29 -1.71 -4.84
C PHE A 8 10.83 -1.76 -4.89
N GLY A 9 11.50 -1.44 -3.79
CA GLY A 9 12.94 -1.68 -3.65
C GLY A 9 13.27 -3.17 -3.59
N GLU A 10 12.43 -3.95 -2.91
CA GLU A 10 12.62 -5.38 -2.66
C GLU A 10 12.26 -6.27 -3.84
N LEU A 11 11.22 -5.88 -4.60
CA LEU A 11 10.73 -6.64 -5.74
C LEU A 11 11.66 -6.49 -6.94
N ASN A 12 11.85 -7.55 -7.72
CA ASN A 12 12.59 -7.46 -8.98
C ASN A 12 11.66 -7.04 -10.14
N ASP A 13 12.21 -6.87 -11.34
CA ASP A 13 11.43 -6.36 -12.47
C ASP A 13 10.34 -7.36 -12.91
N ASP A 14 10.62 -8.67 -12.87
CA ASP A 14 9.63 -9.73 -13.16
C ASP A 14 8.45 -9.71 -12.18
N ASP A 15 8.73 -9.46 -10.89
CA ASP A 15 7.72 -9.35 -9.84
C ASP A 15 6.79 -8.16 -10.09
N LEU A 16 7.37 -7.01 -10.48
CA LEU A 16 6.63 -5.80 -10.79
C LEU A 16 5.77 -5.97 -12.04
N ASP A 17 6.34 -6.56 -13.10
CA ASP A 17 5.62 -6.88 -14.32
C ASP A 17 4.44 -7.81 -14.04
N TRP A 18 4.64 -8.81 -13.17
CA TRP A 18 3.56 -9.68 -12.73
C TRP A 18 2.46 -8.92 -11.96
N ILE A 19 2.83 -8.08 -10.98
CA ILE A 19 1.87 -7.28 -10.21
C ILE A 19 1.04 -6.38 -11.14
N VAL A 20 1.67 -5.74 -12.12
CA VAL A 20 0.98 -4.88 -13.08
C VAL A 20 0.07 -5.66 -14.02
N THR A 21 0.51 -6.86 -14.42
CA THR A 21 -0.25 -7.68 -15.36
C THR A 21 -1.46 -8.34 -14.70
N GLN A 22 -1.35 -8.70 -13.42
CA GLN A 22 -2.43 -9.33 -12.65
C GLN A 22 -3.30 -8.32 -11.89
N GLY A 23 -2.77 -7.15 -11.57
CA GLY A 23 -3.51 -6.08 -10.92
C GLY A 23 -4.34 -5.28 -11.92
N ALA A 24 -5.44 -4.70 -11.44
CA ALA A 24 -6.21 -3.72 -12.20
C ALA A 24 -5.84 -2.32 -11.70
N ILE A 25 -5.58 -1.41 -12.65
CA ILE A 25 -5.32 -0.01 -12.33
C ILE A 25 -6.58 0.78 -12.66
N GLU A 26 -7.15 1.42 -11.65
CA GLU A 26 -8.46 2.03 -11.73
C GLU A 26 -8.47 3.40 -11.08
N ARG A 27 -9.28 4.31 -11.66
CA ARG A 27 -9.65 5.56 -11.00
C ARG A 27 -10.88 5.31 -10.14
N ILE A 28 -10.75 5.57 -8.85
CA ILE A 28 -11.79 5.39 -7.86
C ILE A 28 -12.32 6.77 -7.45
N PRO A 29 -13.63 7.05 -7.59
CA PRO A 29 -14.21 8.33 -7.20
C PRO A 29 -14.06 8.61 -5.70
N ALA A 30 -14.07 9.88 -5.31
CA ALA A 30 -14.18 10.28 -3.90
C ALA A 30 -15.41 9.65 -3.21
N GLY A 31 -15.27 9.28 -1.93
CA GLY A 31 -16.32 8.66 -1.10
C GLY A 31 -16.52 7.16 -1.35
N SER A 32 -15.63 6.50 -2.09
CA SER A 32 -15.72 5.07 -2.37
C SER A 32 -15.04 4.26 -1.28
N VAL A 33 -15.75 3.26 -0.74
CA VAL A 33 -15.21 2.34 0.26
C VAL A 33 -14.38 1.25 -0.41
N LEU A 34 -13.08 1.22 -0.15
CA LEU A 34 -12.15 0.20 -0.67
C LEU A 34 -12.11 -1.05 0.22
N ILE A 35 -12.16 -0.84 1.53
CA ILE A 35 -12.11 -1.89 2.57
C ILE A 35 -13.11 -1.52 3.65
N ARG A 36 -13.87 -2.49 4.14
CA ARG A 36 -14.80 -2.31 5.26
C ARG A 36 -14.35 -3.07 6.49
N GLU A 37 -14.44 -2.42 7.64
CA GLU A 37 -14.14 -3.04 8.94
C GLU A 37 -14.98 -4.30 9.15
N GLY A 38 -14.34 -5.37 9.62
CA GLY A 38 -14.99 -6.64 9.95
C GLY A 38 -15.42 -7.48 8.75
N GLU A 39 -15.34 -6.97 7.52
CA GLU A 39 -15.72 -7.70 6.30
C GLU A 39 -14.49 -8.25 5.57
N PRO A 40 -14.48 -9.52 5.14
CA PRO A 40 -13.36 -10.08 4.39
C PRO A 40 -12.99 -9.22 3.16
N SER A 41 -11.74 -8.76 3.08
CA SER A 41 -11.24 -8.09 1.88
C SER A 41 -10.77 -9.11 0.85
N SER A 42 -11.22 -8.94 -0.39
CA SER A 42 -10.79 -9.78 -1.53
C SER A 42 -9.56 -9.23 -2.25
N PHE A 43 -9.12 -8.00 -1.91
CA PHE A 43 -8.08 -7.30 -2.62
C PHE A 43 -7.07 -6.66 -1.66
N LEU A 44 -5.84 -6.53 -2.15
CA LEU A 44 -4.82 -5.64 -1.62
C LEU A 44 -4.73 -4.43 -2.56
N TYR A 45 -4.61 -3.23 -2.00
CA TYR A 45 -4.58 -2.00 -2.79
C TYR A 45 -3.26 -1.26 -2.63
N ILE A 46 -2.80 -0.62 -3.71
CA ILE A 46 -1.68 0.33 -3.68
C ILE A 46 -2.20 1.68 -4.18
N ILE A 47 -2.02 2.73 -3.37
CA ILE A 47 -2.42 4.09 -3.75
C ILE A 47 -1.32 4.71 -4.61
N PHE A 48 -1.63 5.05 -5.87
CA PHE A 48 -0.72 5.77 -6.75
C PHE A 48 -0.93 7.28 -6.66
N GLU A 49 -2.18 7.74 -6.69
CA GLU A 49 -2.57 9.14 -6.58
C GLU A 49 -3.81 9.27 -5.69
N GLY A 50 -3.98 10.44 -5.07
CA GLY A 50 -5.07 10.72 -4.14
C GLY A 50 -4.78 10.33 -2.70
N SER A 51 -5.84 10.30 -1.90
CA SER A 51 -5.81 10.03 -0.48
C SER A 51 -7.06 9.31 0.00
N VAL A 52 -6.90 8.57 1.09
CA VAL A 52 -7.96 7.81 1.76
C VAL A 52 -8.01 8.16 3.24
N ILE A 53 -9.17 7.95 3.84
CA ILE A 53 -9.38 8.04 5.26
C ILE A 53 -9.56 6.65 5.86
N VAL A 54 -8.98 6.45 7.04
CA VAL A 54 -9.11 5.24 7.83
C VAL A 54 -10.00 5.56 9.02
N SER A 55 -11.05 4.77 9.21
CA SER A 55 -12.00 4.95 10.30
C SER A 55 -12.31 3.62 10.99
N VAL A 56 -12.59 3.67 12.29
CA VAL A 56 -12.98 2.52 13.10
C VAL A 56 -14.31 2.78 13.77
N ASN A 57 -15.11 1.74 13.95
CA ASN A 57 -16.37 1.82 14.67
C ASN A 57 -16.11 1.82 16.17
N VAL A 58 -16.44 2.92 16.84
CA VAL A 58 -16.39 3.03 18.30
C VAL A 58 -17.81 3.23 18.81
N LEU A 59 -18.38 2.21 19.45
CA LEU A 59 -19.73 2.24 20.04
C LEU A 59 -20.82 2.69 19.04
N GLY A 60 -20.74 2.21 17.80
CA GLY A 60 -21.69 2.54 16.73
C GLY A 60 -21.40 3.86 16.01
N SER A 61 -20.36 4.60 16.39
CA SER A 61 -19.94 5.84 15.71
C SER A 61 -18.66 5.61 14.91
N SER A 62 -18.63 6.06 13.66
CA SER A 62 -17.41 6.09 12.86
C SER A 62 -16.46 7.13 13.42
N LYS A 63 -15.24 6.72 13.78
CA LYS A 63 -14.17 7.60 14.24
C LYS A 63 -12.99 7.50 13.29
N GLU A 64 -12.61 8.62 12.69
CA GLU A 64 -11.40 8.74 11.88
C GLU A 64 -10.15 8.56 12.75
N VAL A 65 -9.21 7.74 12.28
CA VAL A 65 -7.97 7.41 13.01
C VAL A 65 -6.71 7.73 12.23
N ALA A 66 -6.79 7.82 10.90
CA ALA A 66 -5.66 8.21 10.06
C ALA A 66 -6.14 8.69 8.68
N SER A 67 -5.30 9.46 8.00
CA SER A 67 -5.39 9.71 6.56
C SER A 67 -4.11 9.18 5.90
N LEU A 68 -4.26 8.54 4.74
CA LEU A 68 -3.19 7.88 4.01
C LEU A 68 -3.19 8.39 2.57
N GLY A 69 -2.01 8.51 1.96
CA GLY A 69 -1.86 9.07 0.61
C GLY A 69 -1.10 8.16 -0.34
N SER A 70 -0.65 8.74 -1.45
CA SER A 70 0.21 8.09 -2.45
C SER A 70 1.37 7.32 -1.82
N GLY A 71 1.52 6.07 -2.25
CA GLY A 71 2.54 5.15 -1.78
C GLY A 71 2.18 4.40 -0.51
N GLU A 72 0.89 4.27 -0.18
CA GLU A 72 0.42 3.40 0.89
C GLU A 72 -0.11 2.08 0.30
N VAL A 73 0.05 1.01 1.08
CA VAL A 73 -0.53 -0.30 0.80
C VAL A 73 -1.68 -0.51 1.79
N LEU A 74 -2.83 -0.99 1.30
CA LEU A 74 -4.04 -1.19 2.09
C LEU A 74 -4.48 -2.64 2.04
N GLY A 75 -4.98 -3.15 3.17
CA GLY A 75 -5.46 -4.53 3.29
C GLY A 75 -4.32 -5.55 3.49
N GLU A 76 -3.09 -5.06 3.65
CA GLU A 76 -1.89 -5.86 3.86
C GLU A 76 -1.96 -6.65 5.17
N MET A 77 -2.52 -6.07 6.24
CA MET A 77 -2.59 -6.75 7.54
C MET A 77 -3.47 -7.99 7.46
N SER A 78 -4.72 -7.82 7.00
CA SER A 78 -5.67 -8.93 6.78
C SER A 78 -5.17 -9.96 5.77
N PHE A 79 -4.38 -9.53 4.79
CA PHE A 79 -3.74 -10.45 3.87
C PHE A 79 -2.76 -11.38 4.58
N ILE A 80 -1.91 -10.83 5.46
CA ILE A 80 -0.83 -11.55 6.15
C ILE A 80 -1.36 -12.46 7.27
N ASP A 81 -2.22 -11.94 8.14
CA ASP A 81 -2.65 -12.65 9.35
C ASP A 81 -3.99 -13.40 9.19
N GLY A 82 -4.73 -13.12 8.10
CA GLY A 82 -6.02 -13.73 7.82
C GLY A 82 -7.19 -13.20 8.65
N TYR A 83 -6.97 -12.21 9.52
CA TYR A 83 -8.04 -11.57 10.26
C TYR A 83 -8.83 -10.60 9.37
N PRO A 84 -10.13 -10.41 9.63
CA PRO A 84 -10.88 -9.34 8.96
C PRO A 84 -10.23 -7.97 9.17
N PRO A 85 -10.43 -7.01 8.24
CA PRO A 85 -9.92 -5.66 8.38
C PRO A 85 -10.34 -5.01 9.70
N SER A 86 -9.39 -4.36 10.36
CA SER A 86 -9.61 -3.66 11.64
C SER A 86 -10.21 -2.26 11.48
N ALA A 87 -10.35 -1.77 10.25
CA ALA A 87 -10.82 -0.43 9.94
C ALA A 87 -11.49 -0.38 8.56
N THR A 88 -12.36 0.60 8.39
CA THR A 88 -12.93 0.99 7.10
C THR A 88 -12.01 2.00 6.43
N ILE A 89 -11.80 1.84 5.13
CA ILE A 89 -10.97 2.72 4.30
C ILE A 89 -11.79 3.25 3.13
N GLU A 90 -11.88 4.57 3.03
CA GLU A 90 -12.67 5.29 2.03
C GLU A 90 -11.82 6.35 1.32
N THR A 91 -12.02 6.55 0.03
CA THR A 91 -11.33 7.61 -0.73
C THR A 91 -11.81 9.00 -0.32
N LEU A 92 -10.88 9.90 0.00
CA LEU A 92 -11.19 11.30 0.32
C LEU A 92 -11.34 12.16 -0.93
N GLU A 93 -10.66 11.76 -2.00
CA GLU A 93 -10.66 12.41 -3.30
C GLU A 93 -10.59 11.35 -4.40
N ASP A 94 -10.81 11.77 -5.65
CA ASP A 94 -10.58 10.90 -6.80
C ASP A 94 -9.16 10.35 -6.75
N SER A 95 -9.06 9.03 -6.62
CA SER A 95 -7.81 8.33 -6.36
C SER A 95 -7.48 7.38 -7.50
N VAL A 96 -6.18 7.18 -7.76
CA VAL A 96 -5.71 6.14 -8.68
C VAL A 96 -5.10 5.03 -7.84
N VAL A 97 -5.63 3.82 -8.00
CA VAL A 97 -5.19 2.66 -7.22
C VAL A 97 -4.86 1.48 -8.13
N LEU A 98 -3.94 0.64 -7.68
CA LEU A 98 -3.82 -0.73 -8.16
C LEU A 98 -4.55 -1.65 -7.20
N SER A 99 -5.51 -2.42 -7.71
CA SER A 99 -6.17 -3.49 -6.97
C SER A 99 -5.58 -4.84 -7.38
N LEU A 100 -5.11 -5.62 -6.40
CA LEU A 100 -4.55 -6.95 -6.63
C LEU A 100 -5.38 -7.99 -5.89
N SER A 101 -5.92 -8.96 -6.64
CA SER A 101 -6.71 -10.04 -6.05
C SER A 101 -5.90 -10.83 -5.04
N ARG A 102 -6.46 -11.01 -3.84
CA ARG A 102 -5.88 -11.87 -2.79
C ARG A 102 -5.64 -13.28 -3.29
N LEU A 103 -6.57 -13.86 -4.06
CA LEU A 103 -6.45 -15.22 -4.60
C LEU A 103 -5.21 -15.36 -5.51
N ALA A 104 -5.13 -14.55 -6.58
CA ALA A 104 -3.99 -14.51 -7.49
C ALA A 104 -2.65 -14.28 -6.78
N LEU A 105 -2.60 -13.36 -5.81
CA LEU A 105 -1.40 -13.13 -5.01
C LEU A 105 -1.02 -14.36 -4.18
N THR A 106 -1.97 -14.98 -3.49
CA THR A 106 -1.73 -16.21 -2.73
C THR A 106 -1.23 -17.35 -3.63
N GLU A 107 -1.79 -17.53 -4.83
CA GLU A 107 -1.31 -18.53 -5.78
C GLU A 107 0.13 -18.26 -6.21
N ARG A 108 0.45 -17.00 -6.56
CA ARG A 108 1.81 -16.60 -6.94
C ARG A 108 2.83 -16.86 -5.84
N LEU A 109 2.49 -16.51 -4.59
CA LEU A 109 3.35 -16.75 -3.42
C LEU A 109 3.63 -18.24 -3.20
N HIS A 110 2.67 -19.13 -3.51
CA HIS A 110 2.88 -20.57 -3.41
C HIS A 110 3.73 -21.13 -4.56
N GLN A 111 3.61 -20.56 -5.76
CA GLN A 111 4.31 -21.04 -6.96
C GLN A 111 5.76 -20.56 -7.04
N ASP A 112 6.06 -19.38 -6.50
CA ASP A 112 7.37 -18.75 -6.61
C ASP A 112 7.91 -18.34 -5.23
N ILE A 113 8.80 -19.17 -4.70
CA ILE A 113 9.47 -18.95 -3.40
C ILE A 113 10.31 -17.65 -3.44
N GLY A 114 10.89 -17.31 -4.59
CA GLY A 114 11.66 -16.09 -4.76
C GLY A 114 10.78 -14.86 -4.61
N PHE A 115 9.66 -14.82 -5.34
CA PHE A 115 8.65 -13.77 -5.22
C PHE A 115 8.12 -13.69 -3.78
N ALA A 116 7.81 -14.82 -3.16
CA ALA A 116 7.32 -14.86 -1.78
C ALA A 116 8.31 -14.27 -0.78
N SER A 117 9.59 -14.63 -0.88
CA SER A 117 10.62 -14.10 0.01
C SER A 117 10.75 -12.57 -0.08
N ARG A 118 10.78 -12.03 -1.30
CA ARG A 118 10.87 -10.58 -1.54
C ARG A 118 9.60 -9.87 -1.10
N PHE A 119 8.43 -10.39 -1.46
CA PHE A 119 7.13 -9.82 -1.07
C PHE A 119 6.97 -9.75 0.45
N TYR A 120 7.20 -10.84 1.18
CA TYR A 120 7.06 -10.84 2.64
C TYR A 120 8.11 -9.96 3.33
N ARG A 121 9.35 -9.91 2.82
CA ARG A 121 10.35 -8.96 3.30
C ARG A 121 9.88 -7.51 3.13
N ALA A 122 9.30 -7.21 1.98
CA ALA A 122 8.81 -5.90 1.65
C ALA A 122 7.63 -5.45 2.53
N ILE A 123 6.67 -6.35 2.78
CA ILE A 123 5.57 -6.10 3.73
C ILE A 123 6.10 -5.92 5.17
N ALA A 124 7.09 -6.71 5.59
CA ALA A 124 7.69 -6.57 6.91
C ALA A 124 8.38 -5.21 7.08
N LEU A 125 9.12 -4.74 6.07
CA LEU A 125 9.72 -3.40 6.07
C LEU A 125 8.65 -2.30 6.08
N PHE A 126 7.60 -2.45 5.27
CA PHE A 126 6.48 -1.52 5.23
C PHE A 126 5.79 -1.39 6.60
N LEU A 127 5.40 -2.51 7.22
CA LEU A 127 4.74 -2.53 8.52
C LEU A 127 5.67 -2.02 9.65
N SER A 128 6.97 -2.33 9.60
CA SER A 128 7.95 -1.80 10.54
C SER A 128 8.08 -0.28 10.45
N SER A 129 8.12 0.26 9.23
CA SER A 129 8.13 1.71 8.99
C SER A 129 6.84 2.36 9.50
N ARG A 130 5.69 1.77 9.18
CA ARG A 130 4.37 2.24 9.61
C ARG A 130 4.24 2.28 11.14
N LEU A 131 4.58 1.19 11.81
CA LEU A 131 4.54 1.11 13.27
C LEU A 131 5.41 2.19 13.92
N ARG A 132 6.60 2.44 13.36
CA ARG A 132 7.51 3.47 13.88
C ARG A 132 6.91 4.87 13.78
N VAL A 133 6.32 5.20 12.64
CA VAL A 133 5.63 6.49 12.43
C VAL A 133 4.47 6.64 13.42
N THR A 134 3.61 5.62 13.52
CA THR A 134 2.46 5.65 14.44
C THR A 134 2.90 5.78 15.90
N LEU A 135 3.99 5.11 16.32
CA LEU A 135 4.52 5.25 17.68
C LEU A 135 5.09 6.67 17.94
N THR A 136 5.71 7.31 16.94
CA THR A 136 6.14 8.71 17.05
C THR A 136 4.95 9.66 17.19
N GLU A 137 3.87 9.44 16.45
CA GLU A 137 2.65 10.25 16.52
C GLU A 137 1.90 10.08 17.85
N LEU A 138 1.92 8.87 18.42
CA LEU A 138 1.35 8.58 19.75
C LEU A 138 2.19 9.14 20.90
N ASN A 139 3.51 9.32 20.69
CA ASN A 139 4.41 9.99 21.64
C ASN A 139 4.19 11.51 21.59
N LEU A 140 3.08 11.94 22.18
CA LEU A 140 2.74 13.33 22.44
C LEU A 140 3.82 14.01 23.32
N GLY A 141 4.78 14.68 22.69
CA GLY A 141 5.37 15.91 23.22
C GLY A 141 6.53 15.85 24.22
N GLN A 142 7.40 14.83 24.24
CA GLN A 142 8.72 14.98 24.88
C GLN A 142 9.85 14.31 24.08
N ASP A 143 10.91 15.11 23.94
CA ASP A 143 12.23 14.87 23.38
C ASP A 143 12.31 14.48 21.89
N SER A 144 12.77 15.48 21.13
CA SER A 144 13.21 15.46 19.75
C SER A 144 14.11 14.26 19.46
N VAL A 145 13.53 13.22 18.88
CA VAL A 145 14.22 12.41 17.89
C VAL A 145 13.45 12.61 16.60
N SER A 146 13.93 13.53 15.76
CA SER A 146 13.51 13.59 14.38
C SER A 146 13.71 12.18 13.79
N PRO A 147 12.65 11.51 13.29
CA PRO A 147 12.77 10.21 12.67
C PRO A 147 13.32 10.34 11.24
N ASP A 148 14.24 11.28 11.02
CA ASP A 148 15.34 11.07 10.08
C ASP A 148 16.26 10.02 10.71
N LEU A 149 15.67 8.84 10.98
CA LEU A 149 16.41 7.63 11.25
C LEU A 149 17.28 7.44 10.03
N GLU A 150 18.58 7.43 10.26
CA GLU A 150 19.57 6.93 9.32
C GLU A 150 19.01 5.66 8.70
N LEU A 151 18.47 5.80 7.48
CA LEU A 151 18.13 4.67 6.65
C LEU A 151 19.37 3.79 6.64
N SER A 152 19.21 2.48 6.84
CA SER A 152 20.33 1.56 6.65
C SER A 152 21.03 1.95 5.34
N PRO A 153 22.37 2.02 5.28
CA PRO A 153 23.09 2.36 4.05
C PRO A 153 22.60 1.57 2.82
N VAL A 154 22.14 0.33 3.05
CA VAL A 154 21.49 -0.54 2.05
C VAL A 154 20.19 0.06 1.50
N LEU A 155 19.33 0.62 2.35
CA LEU A 155 18.08 1.26 1.94
C LEU A 155 18.33 2.58 1.20
N LEU A 156 19.43 3.30 1.51
CA LEU A 156 19.79 4.55 0.82
C LEU A 156 20.17 4.31 -0.65
N GLU A 157 20.85 3.21 -0.95
CA GLU A 157 21.22 2.83 -2.32
C GLU A 157 20.02 2.36 -3.15
N GLU A 158 19.01 1.77 -2.51
CA GLU A 158 17.82 1.21 -3.17
C GLU A 158 16.72 2.24 -3.45
N ILE A 159 16.73 3.40 -2.77
CA ILE A 159 15.71 4.46 -2.95
C ILE A 159 15.60 4.99 -4.38
N PRO A 160 16.70 5.34 -5.08
CA PRO A 160 16.60 5.84 -6.45
C PRO A 160 15.95 4.82 -7.39
N LEU A 161 16.28 3.54 -7.23
CA LEU A 161 15.70 2.45 -8.02
C LEU A 161 14.22 2.25 -7.69
N ALA A 162 13.88 2.19 -6.40
CA ALA A 162 12.50 2.07 -5.94
C ALA A 162 11.63 3.24 -6.45
N GLN A 163 12.19 4.45 -6.47
CA GLN A 163 11.49 5.65 -6.94
C GLN A 163 11.32 5.63 -8.46
N ALA A 164 12.34 5.24 -9.22
CA ALA A 164 12.22 5.06 -10.67
C ALA A 164 11.16 4.00 -11.02
N ARG A 165 11.09 2.90 -10.26
CA ARG A 165 10.07 1.85 -10.41
C ARG A 165 8.67 2.36 -10.09
N PHE A 166 8.51 3.11 -9.00
CA PHE A 166 7.24 3.74 -8.65
C PHE A 166 6.76 4.69 -9.77
N ASP A 167 7.64 5.54 -10.27
CA ASP A 167 7.31 6.49 -11.33
C ASP A 167 6.98 5.78 -12.66
N TRP A 168 7.69 4.68 -12.96
CA TRP A 168 7.39 3.84 -14.13
C TRP A 168 6.00 3.21 -14.01
N LEU A 169 5.67 2.64 -12.85
CA LEU A 169 4.34 2.08 -12.56
C LEU A 169 3.25 3.14 -12.69
N LEU A 170 3.49 4.34 -12.16
CA LEU A 170 2.56 5.45 -12.22
C LEU A 170 2.27 5.88 -13.67
N ARG A 171 3.30 5.98 -14.52
CA ARG A 171 3.10 6.30 -15.94
C ARG A 171 2.28 5.24 -16.65
N ARG A 172 2.52 3.97 -16.34
CA ARG A 172 1.74 2.86 -16.89
C ARG A 172 0.30 2.88 -16.40
N ALA A 173 0.09 3.21 -15.13
CA ALA A 173 -1.22 3.41 -14.54
C ALA A 173 -2.03 4.48 -15.28
N GLN A 174 -1.40 5.64 -15.50
CA GLN A 174 -2.00 6.74 -16.24
C GLN A 174 -2.35 6.32 -17.67
N ASN A 175 -1.46 5.63 -18.38
CA ASN A 175 -1.72 5.15 -19.74
C ASN A 175 -2.89 4.16 -19.82
N ALA A 176 -2.99 3.23 -18.86
CA ALA A 176 -4.08 2.27 -18.80
C ALA A 176 -5.43 2.97 -18.66
N ILE A 177 -5.53 3.97 -17.77
CA ILE A 177 -6.75 4.74 -17.53
C ILE A 177 -7.18 5.53 -18.78
N HIS A 178 -6.23 6.17 -19.50
CA HIS A 178 -6.54 6.91 -20.73
C HIS A 178 -7.04 6.00 -21.85
N ALA A 179 -6.52 4.77 -21.95
CA ALA A 179 -6.96 3.79 -22.94
C ALA A 179 -8.41 3.32 -22.67
N SER A 180 -8.78 3.15 -21.40
CA SER A 180 -10.13 2.75 -20.99
C SER A 180 -11.21 3.83 -21.23
N GLN A 181 -10.83 5.10 -21.26
CA GLN A 181 -11.76 6.23 -21.51
C GLN A 181 -11.93 6.58 -22.99
N SER A 182 -11.08 6.02 -23.86
CA SER A 182 -11.09 6.28 -25.32
C SER A 182 -11.79 5.17 -26.12
N SER A 183 -12.38 4.18 -25.44
CA SER A 183 -13.10 3.03 -26.02
C SER A 183 -14.58 3.09 -25.65
#